data_AF-A0A3N9XP48-F1
#
_entry.id   AF-A0A3N9XP48-F1
#
_cell.length_a   1.000
_cell.length_b   1.000
_cell.length_c   1.000
_cell.angle_alpha   90.00
_cell.angle_beta   90.00
_cell.angle_gamma   90.00
#
_symmetry.space_group_name_H-M   'P 1'
#
loop_
_entity.id
_entity.type
_entity.pdbx_description
1 polymer ?
#
loop_
_entity_poly.entity_id
_entity_poly.type
_entity_poly.pdbx_seq_one_letter_code
_entity_poly.pdbx_strand_id
1 'polypeptide(L)'
;MPRTPSGLFPSGPPTRPIYREPHPITGGGVAAGGGTAAGWLLLFGLLGTDVASYAWWTVIAGLLAWVTALVLVRYGDRGVATGVAIVTAGGWSIAAAVVAVRWATGGDWPLW
;
A
#
# COMPACT_ATOMS: atom_id res chain seq x y z
N MET A 1 17.54 31.02 -1.09
CA MET A 1 18.42 30.17 -1.92
C MET A 1 19.43 29.47 -1.01
N PRO A 2 19.48 28.13 -0.97
CA PRO A 2 20.51 27.40 -0.23
C PRO A 2 21.89 27.71 -0.84
N ARG A 3 22.88 28.07 -0.01
CA ARG A 3 24.24 28.38 -0.48
C ARG A 3 25.06 27.11 -0.61
N THR A 4 25.73 26.93 -1.75
CA THR A 4 26.72 25.87 -1.98
C THR A 4 27.95 26.13 -1.12
N PRO A 5 28.38 25.19 -0.25
CA PRO A 5 29.58 25.36 0.57
C PRO A 5 30.83 25.47 -0.30
N SER A 6 31.74 26.38 0.04
CA SER A 6 32.87 26.78 -0.80
C SER A 6 34.01 25.75 -0.93
N GLY A 7 33.87 24.52 -0.41
CA GLY A 7 34.91 23.47 -0.46
C GLY A 7 36.23 23.80 0.25
N LEU A 8 36.41 25.04 0.71
CA LEU A 8 37.61 25.59 1.34
C LEU A 8 37.85 25.05 2.76
N PHE A 9 36.83 24.48 3.39
CA PHE A 9 36.95 23.78 4.65
C PHE A 9 36.57 22.32 4.41
N PRO A 10 37.36 21.33 4.87
CA PRO A 10 36.90 19.95 4.93
C PRO A 10 35.54 19.97 5.64
N SER A 11 34.48 19.60 4.94
CA SER A 11 33.17 19.42 5.57
C SER A 11 33.33 18.22 6.49
N GLY A 12 33.73 18.50 7.73
CA GLY A 12 33.96 17.48 8.75
C GLY A 12 32.72 16.60 8.91
N PRO A 13 32.88 15.43 9.54
CA PRO A 13 31.75 14.57 9.90
C PRO A 13 30.63 15.44 10.51
N PRO A 14 29.36 15.22 10.14
CA PRO A 14 28.26 16.10 10.56
C PRO A 14 28.34 16.37 12.07
N THR A 15 28.28 17.65 12.45
CA THR A 15 28.49 18.16 13.82
C THR A 15 27.58 17.50 14.86
N ARG A 16 26.52 16.84 14.40
CA ARG A 16 25.60 16.05 15.22
C ARG A 16 25.50 14.64 14.63
N PRO A 17 25.59 13.58 15.46
CA PRO A 17 25.22 12.23 15.03
C PRO A 17 23.81 12.29 14.43
N ILE A 18 23.69 12.01 13.14
CA ILE A 18 22.40 11.91 12.47
C ILE A 18 22.01 10.45 12.63
N TYR A 19 21.01 10.17 13.46
CA TYR A 19 20.47 8.82 13.59
C TYR A 19 19.95 8.39 12.22
N ARG A 20 20.64 7.43 11.59
CA ARG A 20 20.09 6.72 10.44
C ARG A 20 19.25 5.60 10.98
N GLU A 21 17.95 5.74 10.79
CA GLU A 21 16.99 4.71 11.10
C GLU A 21 17.36 3.45 10.29
N PRO A 22 17.56 2.28 10.93
CA PRO A 22 18.02 1.09 10.21
C PRO A 22 17.06 0.58 9.13
N HIS A 23 15.79 1.00 9.19
CA HIS A 23 14.70 0.55 8.31
C HIS A 23 13.99 1.75 7.66
N PRO A 24 14.69 2.56 6.84
CA PRO A 24 14.12 3.77 6.27
C PRO A 24 13.03 3.42 5.26
N ILE A 25 11.92 4.15 5.30
CA ILE A 25 10.86 4.06 4.29
C ILE A 25 11.35 4.81 3.04
N THR A 26 11.70 4.07 1.99
CA THR A 26 12.13 4.65 0.70
C THR A 26 10.97 4.68 -0.28
N GLY A 27 10.95 5.69 -1.16
CA GLY A 27 9.95 5.77 -2.24
C GLY A 27 9.98 4.54 -3.16
N GLY A 28 11.17 3.98 -3.42
CA GLY A 28 11.32 2.75 -4.20
C GLY A 28 10.69 1.53 -3.52
N GLY A 29 10.87 1.38 -2.20
CA GLY A 29 10.22 0.31 -1.44
C GLY A 29 8.71 0.42 -1.47
N VAL A 30 8.17 1.64 -1.28
CA VAL A 30 6.72 1.91 -1.36
C VAL A 30 6.18 1.60 -2.76
N ALA A 31 6.87 2.02 -3.82
CA ALA A 31 6.45 1.77 -5.20
C ALA A 31 6.45 0.26 -5.53
N ALA A 32 7.47 -0.48 -5.09
CA ALA A 32 7.53 -1.93 -5.28
C ALA A 32 6.36 -2.63 -4.58
N GLY A 33 6.14 -2.36 -3.28
CA GLY A 33 5.05 -2.96 -2.53
C GLY A 33 3.67 -2.58 -3.09
N GLY A 34 3.49 -1.32 -3.47
CA GLY A 34 2.27 -0.85 -4.09
C GLY A 34 2.00 -1.52 -5.44
N GLY A 35 3.01 -1.62 -6.30
CA GLY A 35 2.87 -2.29 -7.60
C GLY A 35 2.51 -3.76 -7.47
N THR A 36 3.17 -4.48 -6.56
CA THR A 36 2.86 -5.90 -6.29
C THR A 36 1.45 -6.08 -5.73
N ALA A 37 1.05 -5.27 -4.74
CA ALA A 37 -0.30 -5.32 -4.18
C ALA A 37 -1.38 -4.95 -5.21
N ALA A 38 -1.10 -3.99 -6.09
CA ALA A 38 -2.02 -3.60 -7.16
C ALA A 38 -2.23 -4.76 -8.14
N GLY A 39 -1.14 -5.37 -8.61
CA GLY A 39 -1.21 -6.56 -9.46
C GLY A 39 -1.99 -7.70 -8.80
N TRP A 40 -1.72 -7.97 -7.53
CA TRP A 40 -2.42 -8.99 -6.75
C TRP A 40 -3.94 -8.73 -6.67
N LEU A 41 -4.34 -7.53 -6.27
CA LEU A 41 -5.76 -7.18 -6.15
C LEU A 41 -6.48 -7.17 -7.49
N LEU A 42 -5.80 -6.74 -8.57
CA LEU A 42 -6.36 -6.80 -9.92
C LEU A 42 -6.62 -8.25 -10.35
N LEU A 43 -5.65 -9.15 -10.14
CA LEU A 43 -5.80 -10.56 -10.50
C LEU A 43 -6.99 -11.20 -9.77
N PHE A 44 -7.12 -10.98 -8.46
CA PHE A 44 -8.24 -11.53 -7.70
C PHE A 44 -9.57 -10.82 -7.96
N GLY A 45 -9.56 -9.51 -8.17
CA GLY A 45 -10.76 -8.76 -8.54
C GLY A 45 -11.34 -9.21 -9.87
N LEU A 46 -10.49 -9.60 -10.83
CA LEU A 46 -10.92 -10.13 -12.13
C LEU A 46 -11.55 -11.53 -12.07
N LEU A 47 -11.45 -12.25 -10.94
CA LEU A 47 -12.13 -13.53 -10.75
C LEU A 47 -13.63 -13.35 -10.44
N GLY A 48 -14.05 -12.13 -10.08
CA GLY A 48 -15.44 -11.83 -9.80
C GLY A 48 -16.30 -11.81 -11.05
N THR A 49 -17.23 -12.76 -11.17
CA THR A 49 -18.24 -12.82 -12.24
C THR A 49 -19.45 -11.93 -11.98
N ASP A 50 -19.65 -11.58 -10.73
CA ASP A 50 -20.76 -10.80 -10.21
C ASP A 50 -20.27 -9.96 -9.00
N VAL A 51 -21.14 -9.09 -8.48
CA VAL A 51 -20.78 -8.12 -7.45
C VAL A 51 -20.44 -8.80 -6.13
N ALA A 52 -21.16 -9.86 -5.76
CA ALA A 52 -20.91 -10.60 -4.53
C ALA A 52 -19.56 -11.32 -4.60
N SER A 53 -19.32 -12.04 -5.70
CA SER A 53 -18.06 -12.72 -5.97
C SER A 53 -16.87 -11.75 -5.99
N TYR A 54 -17.00 -10.61 -6.70
CA TYR A 54 -15.99 -9.55 -6.73
C TYR A 54 -15.68 -9.01 -5.33
N ALA A 55 -16.71 -8.70 -4.54
CA ALA A 55 -16.55 -8.16 -3.19
C ALA A 55 -15.82 -9.17 -2.28
N TRP A 56 -16.25 -10.43 -2.28
CA TRP A 56 -15.63 -11.48 -1.47
C TRP A 56 -14.17 -11.75 -1.86
N TRP A 57 -13.88 -11.85 -3.17
CA TRP A 57 -12.50 -12.00 -3.64
C TRP A 57 -11.62 -10.82 -3.23
N THR A 58 -12.13 -9.60 -3.32
CA THR A 58 -11.38 -8.39 -2.94
C THR A 58 -11.13 -8.33 -1.42
N VAL A 59 -12.10 -8.76 -0.60
CA VAL A 59 -11.93 -8.84 0.85
C VAL A 59 -10.86 -9.87 1.21
N ILE A 60 -10.95 -11.10 0.67
CA ILE A 60 -9.97 -12.17 0.96
C ILE A 60 -8.57 -11.76 0.47
N ALA A 61 -8.46 -11.29 -0.77
CA ALA A 61 -7.19 -10.87 -1.33
C ALA A 61 -6.57 -9.69 -0.55
N GLY A 62 -7.39 -8.72 -0.13
CA GLY A 62 -6.94 -7.60 0.69
C GLY A 62 -6.53 -8.02 2.10
N LEU A 63 -7.23 -8.98 2.73
CA LEU A 63 -6.82 -9.51 4.04
C LEU A 63 -5.45 -10.21 3.96
N LEU A 64 -5.21 -11.01 2.91
CA LEU A 64 -3.91 -11.64 2.68
C LEU A 64 -2.81 -10.60 2.44
N ALA A 65 -3.09 -9.57 1.64
CA ALA A 65 -2.15 -8.48 1.41
C ALA A 65 -1.84 -7.70 2.71
N TRP A 66 -2.87 -7.44 3.52
CA TRP A 66 -2.71 -6.78 4.81
C TRP A 66 -1.89 -7.60 5.81
N VAL A 67 -2.13 -8.91 5.93
CA VAL A 67 -1.31 -9.82 6.74
C VAL A 67 0.14 -9.81 6.24
N THR A 68 0.34 -9.84 4.92
CA THR A 68 1.68 -9.76 4.33
C THR A 68 2.38 -8.46 4.70
N ALA A 69 1.66 -7.33 4.72
CA ALA A 69 2.21 -6.06 5.17
C ALA A 69 2.69 -6.12 6.64
N LEU A 70 1.93 -6.74 7.54
CA LEU A 70 2.35 -6.95 8.93
C LEU A 70 3.63 -7.80 9.03
N VAL A 71 3.72 -8.85 8.21
CA VAL A 71 4.92 -9.70 8.12
C VAL A 71 6.12 -8.89 7.65
N LEU A 72 5.97 -8.07 6.61
CA LEU A 72 7.05 -7.20 6.11
C LEU A 72 7.52 -6.18 7.15
N VAL A 73 6.59 -5.58 7.92
CA VAL A 73 6.95 -4.69 9.04
C VAL A 73 7.77 -5.43 10.08
N ARG A 74 7.44 -6.69 10.38
CA ARG A 74 8.15 -7.51 11.36
C ARG A 74 9.59 -7.82 10.92
N TYR A 75 9.83 -8.01 9.63
CA TYR A 75 11.16 -8.33 9.07
C TYR A 75 11.99 -7.11 8.65
N GLY A 76 11.43 -5.90 8.71
CA GLY A 76 12.16 -4.65 8.49
C GLY A 76 11.89 -3.95 7.15
N ASP A 77 11.11 -4.56 6.26
CA ASP A 77 10.75 -4.03 4.93
C ASP A 77 9.57 -3.04 5.00
N ARG A 78 9.70 -2.03 5.87
CA ARG A 78 8.63 -1.07 6.19
C ARG A 78 8.15 -0.28 4.97
N GLY A 79 9.05 0.03 4.04
CA GLY A 79 8.71 0.72 2.79
C GLY A 79 7.74 -0.08 1.93
N VAL A 80 8.06 -1.35 1.69
CA VAL A 80 7.21 -2.28 0.93
C VAL A 80 5.88 -2.48 1.64
N ALA A 81 5.91 -2.70 2.96
CA ALA A 81 4.70 -2.85 3.76
C ALA A 81 3.75 -1.65 3.65
N THR A 82 4.31 -0.43 3.64
CA THR A 82 3.53 0.81 3.47
C THR A 82 2.83 0.83 2.11
N GLY A 83 3.56 0.49 1.04
CA GLY A 83 3.01 0.42 -0.31
C GLY A 83 1.85 -0.58 -0.42
N VAL A 84 2.04 -1.77 0.15
CA VAL A 84 0.99 -2.82 0.20
C VAL A 84 -0.24 -2.32 0.97
N ALA A 85 -0.04 -1.68 2.12
CA ALA A 85 -1.13 -1.19 2.96
C ALA A 85 -1.94 -0.08 2.27
N ILE A 86 -1.28 0.90 1.63
CA ILE A 86 -1.95 1.99 0.90
C ILE A 86 -2.83 1.40 -0.21
N VAL A 87 -2.27 0.50 -1.02
CA VAL A 87 -3.00 -0.07 -2.16
C VAL A 87 -4.14 -0.98 -1.70
N THR A 88 -3.96 -1.74 -0.61
CA THR A 88 -5.02 -2.54 0.01
C THR A 88 -6.19 -1.69 0.47
N ALA A 89 -5.91 -0.57 1.15
CA ALA A 89 -6.94 0.38 1.57
C ALA A 89 -7.69 0.97 0.35
N GLY A 90 -6.96 1.30 -0.71
CA GLY A 90 -7.56 1.74 -1.98
C GLY A 90 -8.48 0.69 -2.60
N GLY A 91 -8.04 -0.57 -2.67
CA GLY A 91 -8.84 -1.68 -3.19
C GLY A 91 -10.13 -1.92 -2.41
N TRP A 92 -10.06 -1.93 -1.07
CA TRP A 92 -11.26 -2.04 -0.24
C TRP A 92 -12.20 -0.84 -0.37
N SER A 93 -11.66 0.37 -0.54
CA SER A 93 -12.48 1.56 -0.77
C SER A 93 -13.25 1.46 -2.09
N ILE A 94 -12.62 0.96 -3.16
CA ILE A 94 -13.28 0.72 -4.45
C ILE A 94 -14.37 -0.35 -4.30
N ALA A 95 -14.07 -1.49 -3.66
CA ALA A 95 -15.04 -2.54 -3.45
C ALA A 95 -16.26 -2.06 -2.64
N ALA A 96 -16.03 -1.29 -1.58
CA ALA A 96 -17.09 -0.67 -0.79
C ALA A 96 -17.94 0.29 -1.62
N ALA A 97 -17.32 1.11 -2.48
CA ALA A 97 -18.04 2.00 -3.38
C ALA A 97 -18.90 1.23 -4.40
N VAL A 98 -18.37 0.16 -4.99
CA VAL A 98 -19.12 -0.70 -5.93
C VAL A 98 -20.35 -1.29 -5.24
N VAL A 99 -20.19 -1.85 -4.04
CA VAL A 99 -21.29 -2.39 -3.23
C VAL A 99 -22.32 -1.31 -2.90
N ALA A 100 -21.87 -0.13 -2.47
CA ALA A 100 -22.76 0.97 -2.13
C ALA A 100 -23.57 1.47 -3.33
N VAL A 101 -22.94 1.63 -4.49
CA VAL A 101 -23.62 2.03 -5.74
C VAL A 101 -24.61 0.97 -6.18
N ARG A 102 -24.24 -0.32 -6.09
CA ARG A 102 -25.15 -1.40 -6.46
C ARG A 102 -26.35 -1.51 -5.55
N TRP A 103 -26.15 -1.33 -4.25
CA TRP A 103 -27.23 -1.29 -3.29
C TRP A 103 -28.17 -0.10 -3.54
N ALA A 104 -27.62 1.10 -3.77
CA ALA A 104 -28.40 2.30 -4.04
C ALA A 104 -29.23 2.24 -5.34
N THR A 105 -28.75 1.51 -6.35
CA THR A 105 -29.41 1.37 -7.66
C THR A 105 -30.35 0.17 -7.74
N GLY A 106 -30.02 -0.93 -7.07
CA GLY A 106 -30.79 -2.16 -7.10
C GLY A 106 -31.92 -2.24 -6.09
N GLY A 107 -31.86 -1.47 -4.99
CA GLY A 107 -32.82 -1.53 -3.89
C GLY A 107 -32.64 -2.75 -2.98
N ASP A 108 -32.08 -3.83 -3.51
CA ASP A 108 -31.69 -5.03 -2.78
C ASP A 108 -30.19 -5.01 -2.47
N TRP A 109 -29.81 -5.65 -1.37
CA TRP A 109 -28.40 -5.74 -1.01
C TRP A 109 -27.66 -6.70 -1.93
N PRO A 110 -26.48 -6.30 -2.42
CA PRO A 110 -25.83 -7.00 -3.51
C PRO A 110 -24.97 -8.21 -3.08
N LEU A 111 -24.88 -8.53 -1.79
CA LEU A 111 -24.05 -9.64 -1.29
C LEU A 111 -24.86 -10.87 -0.83
N TRP A 112 -26.19 -10.88 -0.99
CA TRP A 112 -27.06 -12.02 -0.67
C TRP A 112 -28.01 -12.36 -1.82
#